data_AF-A0A917STM7-F1
#
_entry.id   AF-A0A917STM7-F1
#
_cell.length_a   1.000
_cell.length_b   1.000
_cell.length_c   1.000
_cell.angle_alpha   90.00
_cell.angle_beta   90.00
_cell.angle_gamma   90.00
#
_symmetry.space_group_name_H-M   'P 1'
#
loop_
_entity.id
_entity.type
_entity.pdbx_description
1 polymer ?
#
loop_
_entity_poly.entity_id
_entity_poly.type
_entity_poly.pdbx_seq_one_letter_code
_entity_poly.pdbx_strand_id
1 'polypeptide(L)' 'MTMGVALAIGIAIGAALGVAMGNMSAGIGLGIAVGLVLAVALRREDQGGPGQDGD' A
#
# COMPACT_ATOMS: atom_id res chain seq x y z
N MET A 1 -5.08 -4.84 -9.04
CA MET A 1 -4.15 -3.67 -9.04
C MET A 1 -2.71 -4.17 -8.98
N THR A 2 -1.74 -3.59 -9.71
CA THR A 2 -0.36 -4.15 -9.69
C THR A 2 0.32 -3.91 -8.35
N MET A 3 1.10 -4.88 -7.88
CA MET A 3 1.82 -4.82 -6.61
C MET A 3 2.73 -3.58 -6.48
N GLY A 4 3.24 -3.08 -7.62
CA GLY A 4 4.02 -1.85 -7.69
C GLY A 4 3.23 -0.57 -7.38
N VAL A 5 1.93 -0.52 -7.70
CA VAL A 5 1.08 0.65 -7.41
C VAL A 5 0.83 0.78 -5.90
N ALA A 6 0.54 -0.32 -5.21
CA ALA A 6 0.38 -0.31 -3.75
C ALA A 6 1.67 0.15 -3.03
N LEU A 7 2.82 -0.30 -3.52
CA LEU A 7 4.11 0.13 -2.99
C LEU A 7 4.40 1.62 -3.27
N ALA A 8 4.10 2.09 -4.48
CA ALA A 8 4.26 3.50 -4.85
C ALA A 8 3.38 4.42 -4.00
N ILE A 9 2.14 4.03 -3.72
CA ILE A 9 1.23 4.76 -2.82
C ILE A 9 1.81 4.79 -1.40
N GLY A 10 2.26 3.65 -0.88
CA GLY A 10 2.89 3.59 0.45
C GLY A 10 4.12 4.50 0.57
N ILE A 11 4.99 4.51 -0.45
CA ILE A 11 6.18 5.37 -0.48
C ILE A 11 5.79 6.85 -0.58
N ALA A 12 4.82 7.21 -1.42
CA ALA A 12 4.37 8.60 -1.56
C ALA A 12 3.80 9.15 -0.24
N ILE A 13 2.96 8.37 0.44
CA ILE A 13 2.40 8.74 1.74
C ILE A 13 3.50 8.80 2.81
N GLY A 14 4.37 7.78 2.87
CA GLY A 14 5.47 7.73 3.84
C GLY A 14 6.46 8.88 3.68
N ALA A 15 6.78 9.27 2.44
CA ALA A 15 7.64 10.41 2.15
C ALA A 15 6.98 11.73 2.60
N ALA A 16 5.69 11.92 2.32
CA ALA A 16 4.95 13.10 2.77
C ALA A 16 4.90 13.18 4.30
N LEU A 17 4.64 12.07 4.98
CA LEU A 17 4.65 11.99 6.46
C LEU A 17 6.04 12.22 7.04
N GLY A 18 7.09 11.66 6.42
CA GLY A 18 8.48 11.85 6.83
C GLY A 18 8.93 13.31 6.74
N VAL A 19 8.52 14.00 5.67
CA VAL A 19 8.75 15.45 5.51
C VAL A 19 7.98 16.23 6.57
N ALA A 20 6.71 15.91 6.82
CA ALA A 20 5.89 16.59 7.83
C ALA A 20 6.43 16.40 9.26
N MET A 21 6.97 15.22 9.57
CA MET A 21 7.58 14.92 10.87
C MET A 21 9.02 15.43 11.01
N GLY A 22 9.64 15.91 9.93
CA GLY A 22 11.07 16.24 9.91
C GLY A 22 11.98 15.02 10.10
N ASN A 23 11.45 13.81 9.92
CA ASN A 23 12.17 12.55 10.09
C ASN A 23 11.88 11.61 8.92
N MET A 24 12.71 11.72 7.87
CA MET A 24 12.58 10.86 6.69
C MET A 24 12.78 9.38 7.01
N SER A 25 13.65 9.02 7.95
CA SER A 25 13.89 7.62 8.30
C SER A 25 12.62 6.96 8.83
N ALA A 26 11.91 7.65 9.73
CA ALA A 26 10.62 7.20 10.24
C ALA A 26 9.54 7.16 9.14
N GLY A 27 9.44 8.21 8.32
CA GLY A 27 8.46 8.29 7.25
C GLY A 27 8.63 7.20 6.17
N ILE A 28 9.86 6.94 5.74
CA ILE A 28 10.17 5.87 4.78
C ILE A 28 9.90 4.50 5.41
N GLY A 29 10.30 4.27 6.66
CA GLY A 29 10.02 3.02 7.37
C GLY A 29 8.53 2.72 7.48
N LEU A 30 7.73 3.72 7.86
CA LEU A 30 6.26 3.62 7.91
C LEU A 30 5.65 3.45 6.52
N GLY A 31 6.10 4.21 5.52
CA GLY A 31 5.60 4.12 4.15
C GLY A 31 5.81 2.75 3.53
N ILE A 32 6.99 2.15 3.74
CA ILE A 32 7.29 0.80 3.28
C ILE A 32 6.42 -0.23 4.03
N ALA A 33 6.29 -0.11 5.36
CA ALA A 33 5.47 -1.03 6.14
C ALA A 33 3.99 -1.02 5.69
N VAL A 34 3.41 0.16 5.53
CA VAL A 34 2.02 0.34 5.06
C VAL A 34 1.86 -0.12 3.61
N GLY A 35 2.78 0.26 2.72
CA GLY A 35 2.76 -0.14 1.31
C GLY A 35 2.84 -1.65 1.12
N LEU A 36 3.66 -2.34 1.92
CA LEU A 36 3.76 -3.81 1.91
C LEU A 36 2.48 -4.47 2.43
N VAL A 37 1.91 -3.97 3.53
CA VAL A 37 0.64 -4.49 4.07
C VAL A 37 -0.50 -4.30 3.06
N LEU A 38 -0.63 -3.12 2.45
CA LEU A 38 -1.62 -2.88 1.40
C LEU A 38 -1.38 -3.77 0.18
N ALA A 39 -0.13 -3.94 -0.25
CA ALA A 39 0.20 -4.80 -1.39
C ALA A 39 -0.19 -6.27 -1.14
N VAL A 40 -0.01 -6.77 0.09
CA VAL A 40 -0.42 -8.12 0.47
C VAL A 40 -1.94 -8.22 0.65
N ALA A 41 -2.59 -7.23 1.26
CA ALA A 41 -4.03 -7.20 1.46
C ALA A 41 -4.78 -7.14 0.12
N LEU A 42 -4.43 -6.19 -0.75
CA LEU A 42 -5.06 -6.04 -2.07
C LEU A 42 -4.80 -7.25 -2.98
N ARG A 43 -3.67 -7.94 -2.84
CA ARG A 43 -3.41 -9.19 -3.56
C ARG A 43 -4.28 -10.36 -3.09
N ARG A 44 -4.81 -10.29 -1.87
CA ARG A 44 -5.83 -11.24 -1.38
C ARG A 44 -7.21 -10.89 -1.94
N GLU A 45 -7.55 -9.61 -2.04
CA GLU A 45 -8.79 -9.18 -2.69
C GLU A 45 -8.82 -9.49 -4.20
N ASP A 46 -7.71 -9.40 -4.92
CA ASP A 46 -7.62 -9.80 -6.34
C ASP A 46 -7.87 -11.34 -6.54
N GLN A 47 -7.82 -12.16 -5.49
CA GLN A 47 -8.18 -13.58 -5.51
C GLN A 47 -9.55 -13.89 -4.86
N GLY A 48 -10.30 -12.86 -4.48
CA GLY A 48 -11.64 -12.96 -3.91
C GLY A 48 -12.57 -11.96 -4.58
N GLY A 49 -12.75 -12.08 -5.90
CA GLY A 49 -13.81 -11.35 -6.60
C GLY A 49 -15.18 -11.84 -6.15
N PRO A 50 -16.05 -11.00 -5.57
CA PRO A 50 -17.45 -11.33 -5.37
C PRO A 50 -18.22 -11.09 -6.67
N GLY A 51 -18.91 -12.12 -7.17
CA GLY A 51 -20.02 -11.97 -8.12
C GLY A 51 -19.72 -12.44 -9.54
N GLN A 52 -19.55 -13.75 -9.73
CA GLN A 52 -19.78 -14.37 -11.04
C GLN A 52 -20.53 -15.68 -10.88
N ASP A 53 -21.69 -15.65 -10.21
CA ASP A 53 -22.68 -16.71 -10.21
C ASP A 53 -24.06 -16.05 -10.10
N GLY A 54 -24.82 -16.06 -11.19
CA GLY A 54 -26.15 -15.45 -11.30
C GLY A 54 -26.73 -15.65 -12.70
N ASP A 55 -27.13 -16.90 -12.94
CA ASP A 55 -28.17 -17.44 -13.85
C ASP A 55 -28.73 -16.56 -15.00
#